data_AF-A0A398CYX0-F1
#
_entry.id   AF-A0A398CYX0-F1
#
_cell.length_a   1.000
_cell.length_b   1.000
_cell.length_c   1.000
_cell.angle_alpha   90.00
_cell.angle_beta   90.00
_cell.angle_gamma   90.00
#
_symmetry.space_group_name_H-M   'P 1'
#
loop_
_entity.id
_entity.type
_entity.pdbx_description
1 polymer ?
#
loop_
_entity_poly.entity_id
_entity_poly.type
_entity_poly.pdbx_seq_one_letter_code
_entity_poly.pdbx_strand_id
1 'polypeptide(L)'
;MFGIGPFTMLDCADCQRGQSLSLSPEEADRSRKDMRTFLASNWRCPVCGKEWSVQEAMIQGLISSHQGASMNVVGNILLHGKTTVATGIERVVELAQEVPLILGVNFTPWGKYARLGWVSAGKDKFIITSSTITATAGQDPKRYAGLGEELDVDWMLSGRSNWSNLDVPVWQIVLIQAREQLDRKGYSLSILSSVVALEAFVGAIITGAFHDAGVEKKVSDIVLEHTSGITRKIDSLLPSIAGISLKKSGLRGRLGDVIERRNEIVHGDVAESTEGDAREAFEVCVRTIFHLLVQSLNADATRSAREQRLRSKSASGDLGMESRA
;
A
#
# COMPACT_ATOMS: atom_id res chain seq x y z
N MET A 1 12.55 8.65 -7.28
CA MET A 1 11.33 9.43 -6.98
C MET A 1 10.43 8.55 -6.13
N PHE A 2 10.18 8.90 -4.87
CA PHE A 2 9.30 8.12 -3.98
C PHE A 2 7.83 8.52 -4.24
N GLY A 3 7.22 7.98 -5.29
CA GLY A 3 5.78 8.16 -5.51
C GLY A 3 4.98 7.29 -4.54
N ILE A 4 3.80 7.73 -4.09
CA ILE A 4 2.85 6.87 -3.35
C ILE A 4 2.03 5.95 -4.27
N GLY A 5 2.22 6.08 -5.59
CA GLY A 5 1.72 5.18 -6.64
C GLY A 5 0.31 4.63 -6.39
N PRO A 6 0.18 3.34 -6.02
CA PRO A 6 -1.10 2.67 -5.82
C PRO A 6 -1.75 2.96 -4.45
N PHE A 7 -1.06 3.61 -3.51
CA PHE A 7 -1.58 3.87 -2.17
C PHE A 7 -2.41 5.16 -2.16
N THR A 8 -3.66 5.07 -2.61
CA THR A 8 -4.62 6.19 -2.57
C THR A 8 -5.77 5.94 -1.59
N MET A 9 -5.67 4.92 -0.74
CA MET A 9 -6.70 4.61 0.25
C MET A 9 -6.51 5.46 1.52
N LEU A 10 -7.58 6.12 1.96
CA LEU A 10 -7.63 6.81 3.24
C LEU A 10 -8.72 6.18 4.10
N ASP A 11 -8.31 5.60 5.23
CA ASP A 11 -9.26 5.11 6.22
C ASP A 11 -9.21 5.95 7.50
N CYS A 12 -10.37 6.11 8.10
CA CYS A 12 -10.50 6.70 9.41
C CYS A 12 -10.13 5.69 10.49
N ALA A 13 -9.13 6.01 11.32
CA ALA A 13 -8.74 5.19 12.47
C ALA A 13 -9.91 4.93 13.45
N ASP A 14 -10.85 5.87 13.55
CA ASP A 14 -11.92 5.84 14.55
C ASP A 14 -13.18 5.11 14.12
N CYS A 15 -13.70 5.40 12.93
CA CYS A 15 -14.94 4.78 12.45
C CYS A 15 -14.68 3.62 11.48
N GLN A 16 -13.42 3.39 11.10
CA GLN A 16 -12.98 2.36 10.15
C GLN A 16 -13.75 2.40 8.81
N ARG A 17 -14.35 3.55 8.50
CA ARG A 17 -14.95 3.80 7.20
C ARG A 17 -13.89 4.46 6.32
N GLY A 18 -13.55 3.75 5.27
CA GLY A 18 -12.64 4.19 4.24
C GLY A 18 -13.32 5.00 3.16
N GLN A 19 -12.53 5.86 2.52
CA GLN A 19 -12.77 6.27 1.15
C GLN A 19 -11.52 5.93 0.34
N SER A 20 -11.73 5.27 -0.81
CA SER A 20 -10.71 5.34 -1.85
C SER A 20 -10.64 6.79 -2.28
N LEU A 21 -9.45 7.40 -2.19
CA LEU A 21 -9.23 8.61 -2.97
C LEU A 21 -9.27 8.16 -4.43
N SER A 22 -10.42 8.32 -5.05
CA SER A 22 -10.40 8.97 -6.35
C SER A 22 -9.91 10.39 -6.08
N LEU A 23 -8.57 10.54 -5.92
CA LEU A 23 -7.93 11.83 -5.72
C LEU A 23 -8.54 12.76 -6.77
N SER A 24 -9.09 13.89 -6.34
CA SER A 24 -9.47 14.90 -7.33
C SER A 24 -8.25 15.20 -8.21
N PRO A 25 -8.42 15.60 -9.48
CA PRO A 25 -7.30 15.92 -10.36
C PRO A 25 -6.27 16.87 -9.70
N GLU A 26 -6.75 17.78 -8.86
CA GLU A 26 -5.95 18.71 -8.07
C GLU A 26 -5.17 18.05 -6.93
N GLU A 27 -5.75 17.10 -6.20
CA GLU A 27 -5.04 16.33 -5.17
C GLU A 27 -4.02 15.36 -5.81
N ALA A 28 -4.35 14.77 -6.95
CA ALA A 28 -3.43 13.94 -7.73
C ALA A 28 -2.27 14.75 -8.32
N ASP A 29 -2.50 16.01 -8.71
CA ASP A 29 -1.44 16.91 -9.14
C ASP A 29 -0.57 17.37 -7.96
N ARG A 30 -1.20 17.71 -6.81
CA ARG A 30 -0.49 18.06 -5.57
C ARG A 30 0.39 16.92 -5.05
N SER A 31 -0.12 15.70 -5.00
CA SER A 31 0.67 14.54 -4.55
C SER A 31 1.89 14.28 -5.45
N ARG A 32 1.79 14.58 -6.75
CA ARG A 32 2.90 14.48 -7.70
C ARG A 32 3.92 15.61 -7.57
N LYS A 33 3.47 16.85 -7.33
CA LYS A 33 4.33 18.04 -7.32
C LYS A 33 4.97 18.32 -5.96
N ASP A 34 4.26 18.09 -4.86
CA ASP A 34 4.73 18.35 -3.50
C ASP A 34 4.20 17.29 -2.53
N MET A 35 4.76 16.08 -2.66
CA MET A 35 4.43 14.92 -1.82
C MET A 35 4.55 15.23 -0.33
N ARG A 36 5.53 16.04 0.07
CA ARG A 36 5.77 16.38 1.47
C ARG A 36 4.59 17.16 2.04
N THR A 37 4.19 18.23 1.37
CA THR A 37 3.04 19.04 1.80
C THR A 37 1.75 18.24 1.71
N PHE A 38 1.61 17.38 0.69
CA PHE A 38 0.45 16.51 0.56
C PHE A 38 0.31 15.55 1.75
N LEU A 39 1.36 14.82 2.12
CA LEU A 39 1.35 13.88 3.27
C LEU A 39 1.09 14.58 4.61
N ALA A 40 1.57 15.82 4.75
CA ALA A 40 1.37 16.64 5.95
C ALA A 40 -0.01 17.33 6.01
N SER A 41 -0.76 17.38 4.91
CA SER A 41 -2.07 18.03 4.87
C SER A 41 -3.10 17.27 5.71
N ASN A 42 -4.11 17.98 6.20
CA ASN A 42 -5.18 17.37 6.99
C ASN A 42 -6.22 16.71 6.10
N TRP A 43 -6.58 15.48 6.42
CA TRP A 43 -7.75 14.79 5.90
C TRP A 43 -8.83 14.74 6.99
N ARG A 44 -10.06 15.10 6.62
CA ARG A 44 -11.22 15.03 7.50
C ARG A 44 -12.12 13.87 7.08
N CYS A 45 -12.41 12.96 8.00
CA CYS A 45 -13.32 11.87 7.71
C CYS A 45 -14.72 12.42 7.42
N PRO A 46 -15.33 12.10 6.27
CA PRO A 46 -16.65 12.61 5.92
C PRO A 46 -17.78 12.00 6.77
N VAL A 47 -17.50 10.92 7.51
CA VAL A 47 -18.50 10.23 8.34
C VAL A 47 -18.48 10.75 9.78
N CYS A 48 -17.34 10.71 10.45
CA CYS A 48 -17.24 11.08 11.86
C CYS A 48 -16.67 12.49 12.09
N GLY A 49 -16.21 13.17 11.03
CA GLY A 49 -15.74 14.55 11.08
C GLY A 49 -14.39 14.77 11.76
N LYS A 50 -13.74 13.73 12.26
CA LYS A 50 -12.38 13.79 12.86
C LYS A 50 -11.32 14.04 11.78
N GLU A 51 -10.19 14.60 12.21
CA GLU A 51 -9.09 15.02 11.34
C GLU A 51 -7.78 14.31 11.72
N TRP A 52 -7.01 13.93 10.70
CA TRP A 52 -5.65 13.40 10.82
C TRP A 52 -4.81 13.92 9.66
N SER A 53 -3.51 13.69 9.69
CA SER A 53 -2.70 13.88 8.49
C SER A 53 -3.09 12.87 7.41
N VAL A 54 -2.95 13.24 6.14
CA VAL A 54 -3.09 12.33 4.99
C VAL A 54 -2.18 11.11 5.18
N GLN A 55 -0.95 11.31 5.68
CA GLN A 55 -0.06 10.21 6.04
C GLN A 55 -0.71 9.19 6.97
N GLU A 56 -1.29 9.62 8.10
CA GLU A 56 -1.90 8.67 9.05
C GLU A 56 -3.12 8.01 8.42
N ALA A 57 -3.95 8.75 7.69
CA ALA A 57 -5.11 8.16 7.00
C ALA A 57 -4.70 7.12 5.93
N MET A 58 -3.57 7.32 5.23
CA MET A 58 -2.99 6.32 4.32
C MET A 58 -2.48 5.08 5.07
N ILE A 59 -1.77 5.28 6.18
CA ILE A 59 -1.32 4.17 7.04
C ILE A 59 -2.54 3.34 7.48
N GLN A 60 -3.59 4.00 7.96
CA GLN A 60 -4.83 3.35 8.39
C GLN A 60 -5.48 2.58 7.24
N GLY A 61 -5.54 3.15 6.03
CA GLY A 61 -6.06 2.46 4.85
C GLY A 61 -5.30 1.18 4.53
N LEU A 62 -3.97 1.18 4.68
CA LEU A 62 -3.13 0.02 4.42
C LEU A 62 -3.30 -1.08 5.48
N ILE A 63 -3.37 -0.72 6.76
CA ILE A 63 -3.43 -1.67 7.88
C ILE A 63 -4.86 -2.10 8.22
N SER A 64 -5.88 -1.44 7.66
CA SER A 64 -7.29 -1.74 7.86
C SER A 64 -7.62 -3.19 7.55
N SER A 65 -8.36 -3.88 8.42
CA SER A 65 -8.89 -5.21 8.14
C SER A 65 -10.23 -5.21 7.41
N HIS A 66 -10.72 -4.04 7.02
CA HIS A 66 -11.92 -3.96 6.22
C HIS A 66 -11.66 -4.55 4.83
N GLN A 67 -12.44 -5.57 4.43
CA GLN A 67 -12.23 -6.31 3.17
C GLN A 67 -12.29 -5.39 1.93
N GLY A 68 -13.16 -4.37 1.96
CA GLY A 68 -13.22 -3.36 0.90
C GLY A 68 -11.97 -2.49 0.82
N ALA A 69 -11.29 -2.23 1.94
CA ALA A 69 -10.04 -1.47 1.96
C ALA A 69 -8.88 -2.33 1.44
N SER A 70 -8.79 -3.59 1.89
CA SER A 70 -7.81 -4.58 1.42
C SER A 70 -7.82 -4.73 -0.12
N MET A 71 -9.00 -4.90 -0.73
CA MET A 71 -9.12 -5.08 -2.19
C MET A 71 -8.59 -3.89 -2.98
N ASN A 72 -8.71 -2.68 -2.44
CA ASN A 72 -8.21 -1.46 -3.08
C ASN A 72 -6.73 -1.20 -2.83
N VAL A 73 -6.14 -1.79 -1.79
CA VAL A 73 -4.69 -1.76 -1.56
C VAL A 73 -3.98 -2.71 -2.53
N VAL A 74 -4.62 -3.85 -2.81
CA VAL A 74 -4.04 -4.90 -3.64
C VAL A 74 -4.30 -4.68 -5.14
N GLY A 75 -5.45 -4.11 -5.48
CA GLY A 75 -5.87 -3.82 -6.84
C GLY A 75 -5.66 -2.38 -7.24
N ASN A 76 -5.48 -2.15 -8.54
CA ASN A 76 -5.42 -0.82 -9.14
C ASN A 76 -6.42 -0.64 -10.30
N ILE A 77 -7.25 -1.65 -10.56
CA ILE A 77 -8.35 -1.61 -11.50
C ILE A 77 -9.65 -1.82 -10.71
N LEU A 78 -10.60 -0.90 -10.87
CA LEU A 78 -11.96 -1.03 -10.35
C LEU A 78 -12.92 -0.90 -11.53
N LEU A 79 -13.70 -1.95 -11.78
CA LEU A 79 -14.77 -1.95 -12.80
C LEU A 79 -16.09 -2.26 -12.11
N HIS A 80 -17.18 -1.73 -12.63
CA HIS A 80 -18.52 -2.06 -12.15
C HIS A 80 -19.49 -2.12 -13.32
N GLY A 81 -20.60 -2.82 -13.12
CA GLY A 81 -21.63 -2.94 -14.13
C GLY A 81 -22.87 -3.64 -13.61
N LYS A 82 -23.80 -3.88 -14.53
CA LYS A 82 -25.05 -4.58 -14.28
C LYS A 82 -25.20 -5.70 -15.26
N THR A 83 -25.78 -6.83 -14.84
CA THR A 83 -26.17 -7.91 -15.74
C THR A 83 -27.35 -8.65 -15.16
N THR A 84 -28.12 -9.29 -16.02
CA THR A 84 -29.13 -10.26 -15.61
C THR A 84 -28.51 -11.66 -15.64
N VAL A 85 -28.76 -12.46 -14.59
CA VAL A 85 -28.28 -13.83 -14.43
C VAL A 85 -29.48 -14.73 -14.20
N ALA A 86 -29.58 -15.84 -14.92
CA ALA A 86 -30.55 -16.88 -14.63
C ALA A 86 -29.96 -17.88 -13.62
N THR A 87 -30.68 -18.15 -12.54
CA THR A 87 -30.16 -18.99 -11.44
C THR A 87 -29.88 -20.41 -11.91
N GLY A 88 -28.67 -20.94 -11.65
CA GLY A 88 -28.23 -22.25 -12.13
C GLY A 88 -27.68 -22.26 -13.55
N ILE A 89 -27.59 -21.10 -14.22
CA ILE A 89 -27.02 -20.95 -15.55
C ILE A 89 -25.81 -19.99 -15.46
N GLU A 90 -24.71 -20.39 -16.07
CA GLU A 90 -23.51 -19.56 -16.13
C GLU A 90 -23.73 -18.34 -17.01
N ARG A 91 -23.22 -17.18 -16.58
CA ARG A 91 -23.28 -15.94 -17.34
C ARG A 91 -21.90 -15.38 -17.56
N VAL A 92 -21.51 -15.22 -18.83
CA VAL A 92 -20.28 -14.51 -19.20
C VAL A 92 -20.51 -13.00 -19.09
N VAL A 93 -19.57 -12.31 -18.45
CA VAL A 93 -19.51 -10.85 -18.39
C VAL A 93 -18.22 -10.40 -19.07
N GLU A 94 -18.37 -9.71 -20.19
CA GLU A 94 -17.28 -9.06 -20.92
C GLU A 94 -16.91 -7.74 -20.24
N LEU A 95 -15.62 -7.46 -20.11
CA LEU A 95 -15.07 -6.27 -19.46
C LEU A 95 -14.75 -5.20 -20.49
N ALA A 96 -14.92 -3.93 -20.11
CA ALA A 96 -14.59 -2.79 -20.96
C ALA A 96 -13.08 -2.62 -21.22
N GLN A 97 -12.23 -3.30 -20.46
CA GLN A 97 -10.78 -3.31 -20.62
C GLN A 97 -10.19 -4.63 -20.11
N GLU A 98 -8.97 -4.95 -20.53
CA GLU A 98 -8.22 -6.07 -19.98
C GLU A 98 -7.86 -5.86 -18.50
N VAL A 99 -8.07 -6.91 -17.72
CA VAL A 99 -7.71 -7.06 -16.31
C VAL A 99 -6.82 -8.30 -16.18
N PRO A 100 -5.48 -8.13 -16.23
CA PRO A 100 -4.53 -9.25 -16.19
C PRO A 100 -4.70 -10.21 -15.01
N LEU A 101 -5.10 -9.68 -13.85
CA LEU A 101 -5.43 -10.48 -12.67
C LEU A 101 -6.70 -9.96 -12.00
N ILE A 102 -7.75 -10.78 -11.96
CA ILE A 102 -8.96 -10.50 -11.19
C ILE A 102 -8.72 -10.93 -9.74
N LEU A 103 -8.84 -9.98 -8.80
CA LEU A 103 -8.63 -10.23 -7.38
C LEU A 103 -9.93 -10.64 -6.68
N GLY A 104 -11.05 -10.06 -7.12
CA GLY A 104 -12.37 -10.35 -6.57
C GLY A 104 -13.49 -9.71 -7.38
N VAL A 105 -14.66 -10.32 -7.32
CA VAL A 105 -15.91 -9.75 -7.82
C VAL A 105 -16.95 -9.82 -6.71
N ASN A 106 -17.49 -8.66 -6.34
CA ASN A 106 -18.60 -8.55 -5.40
C ASN A 106 -19.90 -8.40 -6.18
N PHE A 107 -20.94 -9.09 -5.71
CA PHE A 107 -22.25 -9.10 -6.32
C PHE A 107 -23.31 -8.53 -5.39
N THR A 108 -24.19 -7.71 -5.93
CA THR A 108 -25.38 -7.18 -5.25
C THR A 108 -26.62 -7.55 -6.07
N PRO A 109 -27.32 -8.64 -5.71
CA PRO A 109 -28.55 -9.03 -6.38
C PRO A 109 -29.71 -8.12 -5.99
N TRP A 110 -30.60 -7.83 -6.94
CA TRP A 110 -31.82 -7.04 -6.72
C TRP A 110 -33.05 -7.95 -6.63
N GLY A 111 -33.94 -7.64 -5.69
CA GLY A 111 -35.21 -8.35 -5.51
C GLY A 111 -35.07 -9.66 -4.73
N LYS A 112 -34.56 -10.70 -5.39
CA LYS A 112 -34.43 -12.04 -4.81
C LYS A 112 -32.96 -12.42 -4.56
N TYR A 113 -32.77 -13.31 -3.58
CA TYR A 113 -31.46 -13.82 -3.20
C TYR A 113 -31.16 -15.16 -3.90
N ALA A 114 -29.95 -15.25 -4.44
CA ALA A 114 -29.29 -16.48 -4.85
C ALA A 114 -27.83 -16.46 -4.40
N ARG A 115 -27.18 -17.62 -4.40
CA ARG A 115 -25.74 -17.68 -4.18
C ARG A 115 -25.07 -17.35 -5.49
N LEU A 116 -24.18 -16.37 -5.48
CA LEU A 116 -23.41 -15.96 -6.64
C LEU A 116 -21.93 -16.24 -6.38
N GLY A 117 -21.28 -16.81 -7.38
CA GLY A 117 -19.84 -17.04 -7.43
C GLY A 117 -19.27 -16.50 -8.73
N TRP A 118 -17.96 -16.45 -8.82
CA TRP A 118 -17.29 -16.03 -10.05
C TRP A 118 -16.08 -16.91 -10.34
N VAL A 119 -15.74 -17.01 -11.61
CA VAL A 119 -14.53 -17.66 -12.10
C VAL A 119 -13.90 -16.76 -13.15
N SER A 120 -12.58 -16.60 -13.10
CA SER A 120 -11.85 -15.91 -14.16
C SER A 120 -11.94 -16.71 -15.46
N ALA A 121 -12.26 -16.03 -16.57
CA ALA A 121 -12.42 -16.66 -17.89
C ALA A 121 -11.55 -15.99 -18.96
N GLY A 122 -10.44 -15.38 -18.54
CA GLY A 122 -9.54 -14.61 -19.39
C GLY A 122 -9.09 -13.33 -18.70
N LYS A 123 -8.51 -12.42 -19.49
CA LYS A 123 -8.17 -11.07 -19.02
C LYS A 123 -9.30 -10.08 -19.27
N ASP A 124 -10.15 -10.36 -20.24
CA ASP A 124 -11.22 -9.49 -20.74
C ASP A 124 -12.61 -9.91 -20.25
N LYS A 125 -12.73 -10.98 -19.47
CA LYS A 125 -14.02 -11.48 -19.01
C LYS A 125 -13.94 -12.35 -17.76
N PHE A 126 -15.09 -12.48 -17.10
CA PHE A 126 -15.31 -13.44 -16.03
C PHE A 126 -16.68 -14.12 -16.21
N ILE A 127 -16.85 -15.27 -15.55
CA ILE A 127 -18.10 -16.01 -15.54
C ILE A 127 -18.73 -15.87 -14.16
N ILE A 128 -20.00 -15.49 -14.12
CA ILE A 128 -20.85 -15.58 -12.93
C ILE A 128 -21.46 -16.97 -12.89
N THR A 129 -21.25 -17.68 -11.79
CA THR A 129 -21.96 -18.91 -11.46
C THR A 129 -23.02 -18.61 -10.42
N SER A 130 -24.17 -19.26 -10.51
CA SER A 130 -25.28 -19.03 -9.59
C SER A 130 -25.89 -20.34 -9.12
N SER A 131 -26.32 -20.39 -7.86
CA SER A 131 -27.05 -21.54 -7.32
C SER A 131 -28.21 -21.08 -6.44
N THR A 132 -29.23 -21.92 -6.35
CA THR A 132 -30.36 -21.70 -5.44
C THR A 132 -29.88 -21.71 -3.98
N ILE A 133 -30.61 -20.98 -3.12
CA ILE A 133 -30.47 -21.04 -1.67
C ILE A 133 -31.84 -21.38 -1.10
N THR A 134 -31.89 -22.35 -0.20
CA THR A 134 -33.11 -22.66 0.54
C THR A 134 -33.23 -21.71 1.73
N ALA A 135 -34.42 -21.11 1.90
CA ALA A 135 -34.74 -20.31 3.07
C ALA A 135 -34.51 -21.10 4.37
N THR A 136 -33.87 -20.50 5.37
CA THR A 136 -33.79 -21.10 6.71
C THR A 136 -35.09 -20.89 7.48
N ALA A 137 -35.26 -21.63 8.57
CA ALA A 137 -36.45 -21.54 9.41
C ALA A 137 -36.69 -20.08 9.87
N GLY A 138 -37.89 -19.56 9.62
CA GLY A 138 -38.28 -18.18 9.94
C GLY A 138 -38.03 -17.15 8.83
N GLN A 139 -37.50 -17.55 7.67
CA GLN A 139 -37.33 -16.67 6.51
C GLN A 139 -38.43 -16.90 5.46
N ASP A 140 -38.82 -15.84 4.75
CA ASP A 140 -39.80 -15.91 3.65
C ASP A 140 -39.20 -16.60 2.42
N PRO A 141 -39.71 -17.78 2.00
CA PRO A 141 -39.21 -18.50 0.83
C PRO A 141 -39.33 -17.70 -0.48
N LYS A 142 -40.27 -16.75 -0.58
CA LYS A 142 -40.48 -15.97 -1.82
C LYS A 142 -39.34 -14.99 -2.10
N ARG A 143 -38.48 -14.71 -1.12
CA ARG A 143 -37.30 -13.87 -1.28
C ARG A 143 -36.13 -14.59 -1.95
N TYR A 144 -36.24 -15.89 -2.19
CA TYR A 144 -35.17 -16.70 -2.77
C TYR A 144 -35.50 -17.07 -4.22
N ALA A 145 -34.50 -16.98 -5.09
CA ALA A 145 -34.67 -17.26 -6.51
C ALA A 145 -34.75 -18.77 -6.76
N GLY A 146 -35.71 -19.17 -7.60
CA GLY A 146 -35.81 -20.54 -8.10
C GLY A 146 -34.80 -20.83 -9.21
N LEU A 147 -34.62 -22.11 -9.54
CA LEU A 147 -33.81 -22.51 -10.69
C LEU A 147 -34.38 -21.90 -11.98
N GLY A 148 -33.52 -21.33 -12.81
CA GLY A 148 -33.87 -20.66 -14.06
C GLY A 148 -34.46 -19.25 -13.90
N GLU A 149 -34.73 -18.81 -12.67
CA GLU A 149 -35.26 -17.47 -12.43
C GLU A 149 -34.20 -16.39 -12.68
N GLU A 150 -34.59 -15.34 -13.38
CA GLU A 150 -33.74 -14.19 -13.71
C GLU A 150 -33.58 -13.24 -12.52
N LEU A 151 -32.34 -12.78 -12.35
CA LEU A 151 -31.91 -11.88 -11.30
C LEU A 151 -31.10 -10.76 -11.90
N ASP A 152 -31.50 -9.51 -11.64
CA ASP A 152 -30.62 -8.38 -11.91
C ASP A 152 -29.56 -8.29 -10.82
N VAL A 153 -28.30 -8.21 -11.26
CA VAL A 153 -27.12 -8.21 -10.39
C VAL A 153 -26.24 -7.03 -10.76
N ASP A 154 -26.01 -6.16 -9.78
CA ASP A 154 -24.92 -5.20 -9.85
C ASP A 154 -23.64 -5.92 -9.44
N TRP A 155 -22.56 -5.71 -10.18
CA TRP A 155 -21.25 -6.30 -9.88
C TRP A 155 -20.18 -5.21 -9.79
N MET A 156 -19.22 -5.45 -8.90
CA MET A 156 -18.02 -4.64 -8.74
C MET A 156 -16.80 -5.56 -8.73
N LEU A 157 -15.93 -5.37 -9.71
CA LEU A 157 -14.71 -6.13 -9.92
C LEU A 157 -13.52 -5.30 -9.44
N SER A 158 -12.68 -5.92 -8.61
CA SER A 158 -11.35 -5.42 -8.25
C SER A 158 -10.30 -6.28 -8.94
N GLY A 159 -9.36 -5.61 -9.61
CA GLY A 159 -8.33 -6.26 -10.41
C GLY A 159 -6.99 -5.55 -10.35
N ARG A 160 -6.00 -6.16 -10.99
CA ARG A 160 -4.62 -5.70 -11.00
C ARG A 160 -4.06 -5.72 -12.41
N SER A 161 -3.53 -4.58 -12.83
CA SER A 161 -2.73 -4.46 -14.05
C SER A 161 -1.38 -5.15 -13.88
N ASN A 162 -0.64 -5.32 -14.98
CA ASN A 162 0.74 -5.78 -14.90
C ASN A 162 1.62 -4.65 -14.33
N TRP A 163 2.15 -4.83 -13.12
CA TRP A 163 3.00 -3.84 -12.47
C TRP A 163 4.26 -3.49 -13.28
N SER A 164 4.74 -4.36 -14.17
CA SER A 164 5.86 -4.00 -15.06
C SER A 164 5.56 -2.82 -16.00
N ASN A 165 4.28 -2.54 -16.25
CA ASN A 165 3.85 -1.39 -17.06
C ASN A 165 3.64 -0.12 -16.23
N LEU A 166 3.73 -0.22 -14.89
CA LEU A 166 3.59 0.90 -13.98
C LEU A 166 4.94 1.13 -13.31
N ASP A 167 5.45 2.35 -13.35
CA ASP A 167 6.71 2.72 -12.69
C ASP A 167 6.56 2.71 -11.16
N VAL A 168 6.29 1.53 -10.59
CA VAL A 168 5.98 1.29 -9.19
C VAL A 168 7.22 0.75 -8.49
N PRO A 169 7.70 1.43 -7.43
CA PRO A 169 8.87 0.97 -6.69
C PRO A 169 8.70 -0.45 -6.12
N VAL A 170 9.78 -1.24 -6.15
CA VAL A 170 9.78 -2.64 -5.68
C VAL A 170 9.20 -2.81 -4.27
N TRP A 171 9.55 -1.91 -3.35
CA TRP A 171 9.05 -1.96 -1.98
C TRP A 171 7.51 -1.91 -1.90
N GLN A 172 6.86 -1.19 -2.82
CA GLN A 172 5.39 -1.12 -2.87
C GLN A 172 4.78 -2.42 -3.36
N ILE A 173 5.39 -3.01 -4.39
CA ILE A 173 4.97 -4.31 -4.94
C ILE A 173 5.06 -5.38 -3.84
N VAL A 174 6.17 -5.42 -3.11
CA VAL A 174 6.37 -6.39 -2.02
C VAL A 174 5.44 -6.10 -0.83
N LEU A 175 5.17 -4.83 -0.52
CA LEU A 175 4.21 -4.47 0.52
C LEU A 175 2.78 -4.91 0.17
N ILE A 176 2.38 -4.75 -1.10
CA ILE A 176 1.10 -5.26 -1.61
C ILE A 176 1.05 -6.79 -1.49
N GLN A 177 2.14 -7.48 -1.86
CA GLN A 177 2.23 -8.93 -1.70
C GLN A 177 2.13 -9.35 -0.23
N ALA A 178 2.78 -8.63 0.69
CA ALA A 178 2.67 -8.89 2.12
C ALA A 178 1.21 -8.83 2.57
N ARG A 179 0.48 -7.81 2.11
CA ARG A 179 -0.95 -7.66 2.38
C ARG A 179 -1.80 -8.81 1.81
N GLU A 180 -1.53 -9.21 0.56
CA GLU A 180 -2.19 -10.36 -0.06
C GLU A 180 -2.00 -11.65 0.75
N GLN A 181 -0.80 -11.87 1.27
CA GLN A 181 -0.51 -13.04 2.09
C GLN A 181 -1.24 -12.97 3.43
N LEU A 182 -1.32 -11.79 4.05
CA LEU A 182 -2.11 -11.59 5.26
C LEU A 182 -3.59 -11.96 5.04
N ASP A 183 -4.20 -11.43 3.98
CA ASP A 183 -5.62 -11.67 3.67
C ASP A 183 -5.89 -13.15 3.29
N ARG A 184 -4.88 -13.87 2.79
CA ARG A 184 -4.94 -15.30 2.44
C ARG A 184 -4.50 -16.24 3.57
N LYS A 185 -4.28 -15.73 4.78
CA LYS A 185 -3.80 -16.49 5.95
C LYS A 185 -2.39 -17.08 5.80
N GLY A 186 -1.60 -16.57 4.86
CA GLY A 186 -0.17 -16.86 4.72
C GLY A 186 0.66 -16.05 5.72
N TYR A 187 0.43 -16.21 7.02
CA TYR A 187 0.94 -15.31 8.06
C TYR A 187 2.47 -15.20 8.09
N SER A 188 3.19 -16.32 8.02
CA SER A 188 4.66 -16.30 7.99
C SER A 188 5.19 -15.59 6.73
N LEU A 189 4.59 -15.86 5.56
CA LEU A 189 4.96 -15.17 4.31
C LEU A 189 4.65 -13.67 4.36
N SER A 190 3.57 -13.26 5.03
CA SER A 190 3.24 -11.86 5.27
C SER A 190 4.31 -11.16 6.11
N ILE A 191 4.76 -11.79 7.20
CA ILE A 191 5.85 -11.27 8.05
C ILE A 191 7.14 -11.09 7.24
N LEU A 192 7.55 -12.15 6.52
CA LEU A 192 8.76 -12.11 5.69
C LEU A 192 8.67 -11.00 4.64
N SER A 193 7.56 -10.93 3.91
CA SER A 193 7.36 -9.94 2.84
C SER A 193 7.30 -8.51 3.38
N SER A 194 6.71 -8.29 4.56
CA SER A 194 6.67 -6.97 5.21
C SER A 194 8.08 -6.44 5.51
N VAL A 195 8.94 -7.31 6.04
CA VAL A 195 10.34 -6.95 6.35
C VAL A 195 11.14 -6.74 5.05
N VAL A 196 10.94 -7.57 4.02
CA VAL A 196 11.59 -7.39 2.71
C VAL A 196 11.16 -6.06 2.06
N ALA A 197 9.88 -5.68 2.17
CA ALA A 197 9.41 -4.39 1.68
C ALA A 197 10.12 -3.22 2.39
N LEU A 198 10.25 -3.29 3.72
CA LEU A 198 10.99 -2.29 4.49
C LEU A 198 12.48 -2.25 4.10
N GLU A 199 13.13 -3.41 3.92
CA GLU A 199 14.51 -3.51 3.48
C GLU A 199 14.72 -2.88 2.10
N ALA A 200 13.84 -3.16 1.14
CA ALA A 200 13.86 -2.57 -0.18
C ALA A 200 13.68 -1.06 -0.14
N PHE A 201 12.79 -0.57 0.73
CA PHE A 201 12.56 0.87 0.92
C PHE A 201 13.79 1.58 1.51
N VAL A 202 14.36 1.02 2.59
CA VAL A 202 15.58 1.54 3.23
C VAL A 202 16.75 1.53 2.25
N GLY A 203 16.91 0.44 1.48
CA GLY A 203 17.90 0.35 0.42
C GLY A 203 17.75 1.46 -0.60
N ALA A 204 16.52 1.73 -1.08
CA ALA A 204 16.25 2.81 -2.03
C ALA A 204 16.62 4.20 -1.48
N ILE A 205 16.36 4.50 -0.21
CA ILE A 205 16.79 5.76 0.43
C ILE A 205 18.31 5.86 0.43
N ILE A 206 19.00 4.80 0.86
CA ILE A 206 20.47 4.80 0.95
C ILE A 206 21.10 4.96 -0.44
N THR A 207 20.61 4.22 -1.45
CA THR A 207 21.08 4.35 -2.83
C THR A 207 20.86 5.75 -3.37
N GLY A 208 19.69 6.37 -3.10
CA GLY A 208 19.43 7.76 -3.48
C GLY A 208 20.41 8.73 -2.82
N ALA A 209 20.65 8.58 -1.52
CA ALA A 209 21.58 9.45 -0.80
C ALA A 209 23.04 9.27 -1.26
N PHE A 210 23.45 8.06 -1.64
CA PHE A 210 24.76 7.80 -2.24
C PHE A 210 24.89 8.43 -3.63
N HIS A 211 23.88 8.25 -4.47
CA HIS A 211 23.82 8.85 -5.80
C HIS A 211 23.97 10.37 -5.72
N ASP A 212 23.24 11.02 -4.80
CA ASP A 212 23.32 12.46 -4.59
C ASP A 212 24.69 12.92 -4.07
N ALA A 213 25.42 12.05 -3.37
CA ALA A 213 26.79 12.29 -2.95
C ALA A 213 27.83 12.01 -4.04
N GLY A 214 27.40 11.65 -5.27
CA GLY A 214 28.28 11.32 -6.38
C GLY A 214 28.96 9.96 -6.27
N VAL A 215 28.47 9.07 -5.41
CA VAL A 215 29.01 7.72 -5.25
C VAL A 215 28.50 6.83 -6.39
N GLU A 216 29.42 6.10 -7.03
CA GLU A 216 29.07 5.17 -8.10
C GLU A 216 28.14 4.06 -7.60
N LYS A 217 27.16 3.69 -8.44
CA LYS A 217 26.17 2.64 -8.13
C LYS A 217 26.82 1.33 -7.67
N LYS A 218 27.92 0.91 -8.31
CA LYS A 218 28.63 -0.32 -7.93
C LYS A 218 29.14 -0.27 -6.48
N VAL A 219 29.61 0.90 -6.03
CA VAL A 219 30.09 1.09 -4.66
C VAL A 219 28.92 1.10 -3.69
N SER A 220 27.80 1.75 -4.03
CA SER A 220 26.60 1.71 -3.18
C SER A 220 26.06 0.28 -3.02
N ASP A 221 26.05 -0.50 -4.11
CA ASP A 221 25.58 -1.89 -4.11
C ASP A 221 26.47 -2.75 -3.20
N ILE A 222 27.80 -2.63 -3.32
CA ILE A 222 28.76 -3.31 -2.43
C ILE A 222 28.50 -2.94 -0.96
N VAL A 223 28.34 -1.65 -0.62
CA VAL A 223 28.10 -1.23 0.78
C VAL A 223 26.78 -1.80 1.31
N LEU A 224 25.73 -1.82 0.48
CA LEU A 224 24.42 -2.36 0.86
C LEU A 224 24.42 -3.87 1.05
N GLU A 225 25.22 -4.60 0.27
CA GLU A 225 25.44 -6.04 0.43
C GLU A 225 26.25 -6.37 1.69
N HIS A 226 27.31 -5.60 1.97
CA HIS A 226 28.20 -5.85 3.11
C HIS A 226 27.64 -5.35 4.44
N THR A 227 26.68 -4.41 4.42
CA THR A 227 25.95 -4.00 5.63
C THR A 227 24.86 -5.02 5.93
N SER A 228 25.23 -6.08 6.66
CA SER A 228 24.32 -7.16 7.00
C SER A 228 23.20 -6.73 7.95
N GLY A 229 21.97 -7.01 7.55
CA GLY A 229 20.77 -6.83 8.37
C GLY A 229 20.17 -5.42 8.34
N ILE A 230 18.84 -5.37 8.30
CA ILE A 230 18.05 -4.14 8.28
C ILE A 230 18.33 -3.24 9.50
N THR A 231 18.58 -3.81 10.68
CA THR A 231 18.89 -3.05 11.89
C THR A 231 20.13 -2.18 11.72
N ARG A 232 21.22 -2.71 11.14
CA ARG A 232 22.44 -1.93 10.89
C ARG A 232 22.20 -0.83 9.85
N LYS A 233 21.41 -1.13 8.81
CA LYS A 233 21.03 -0.13 7.79
C LYS A 233 20.23 1.03 8.41
N ILE A 234 19.29 0.73 9.31
CA ILE A 234 18.43 1.72 9.97
C ILE A 234 19.13 2.49 11.09
N ASP A 235 19.89 1.82 11.95
CA ASP A 235 20.42 2.43 13.18
C ASP A 235 21.79 3.10 12.98
N SER A 236 22.54 2.69 11.94
CA SER A 236 23.88 3.21 11.68
C SER A 236 23.98 3.92 10.33
N LEU A 237 23.59 3.24 9.25
CA LEU A 237 23.87 3.71 7.89
C LEU A 237 22.97 4.89 7.49
N LEU A 238 21.65 4.78 7.68
CA LEU A 238 20.68 5.84 7.40
C LEU A 238 20.97 7.14 8.17
N PRO A 239 21.23 7.11 9.50
CA PRO A 239 21.59 8.31 10.24
C PRO A 239 22.87 8.96 9.73
N SER A 240 23.87 8.16 9.36
CA SER A 240 25.18 8.67 8.94
C SER A 240 25.14 9.32 7.56
N ILE A 241 24.37 8.75 6.63
CA ILE A 241 24.37 9.18 5.23
C ILE A 241 23.25 10.18 4.93
N ALA A 242 22.08 9.98 5.53
CA ALA A 242 20.88 10.78 5.24
C ALA A 242 20.41 11.64 6.43
N GLY A 243 20.98 11.46 7.64
CA GLY A 243 20.50 12.15 8.84
C GLY A 243 19.12 11.68 9.33
N ILE A 244 18.64 10.55 8.80
CA ILE A 244 17.32 9.96 9.05
C ILE A 244 17.43 8.94 10.19
N SER A 245 16.48 8.93 11.14
CA SER A 245 16.53 8.02 12.28
C SER A 245 15.16 7.67 12.87
N LEU A 246 15.04 6.41 13.33
CA LEU A 246 13.88 5.91 14.09
C LEU A 246 13.92 6.23 15.59
N LYS A 247 15.01 6.78 16.14
CA LYS A 247 15.19 6.94 17.61
C LYS A 247 14.05 7.68 18.32
N LYS A 248 13.35 8.59 17.63
CA LYS A 248 12.26 9.40 18.21
C LYS A 248 10.85 8.89 17.88
N SER A 249 10.72 7.77 17.16
CA SER A 249 9.44 7.30 16.61
C SER A 249 8.63 6.40 17.55
N GLY A 250 9.26 5.84 18.60
CA GLY A 250 8.66 4.75 19.39
C GLY A 250 8.55 3.41 18.66
N LEU A 251 8.80 3.36 17.35
CA LEU A 251 8.69 2.15 16.52
C LEU A 251 9.89 1.20 16.66
N ARG A 252 11.02 1.67 17.19
CA ARG A 252 12.28 0.91 17.20
C ARG A 252 12.18 -0.41 17.97
N GLY A 253 11.52 -0.41 19.13
CA GLY A 253 11.33 -1.62 19.93
C GLY A 253 10.49 -2.66 19.18
N ARG A 254 9.27 -2.25 18.77
CA ARG A 254 8.35 -3.07 17.97
C ARG A 254 9.00 -3.63 16.70
N LEU A 255 9.81 -2.82 16.01
CA LEU A 255 10.53 -3.25 14.82
C LEU A 255 11.60 -4.30 15.15
N GLY A 256 12.28 -4.18 16.30
CA GLY A 256 13.20 -5.19 16.79
C GLY A 256 12.53 -6.55 16.95
N ASP A 257 11.36 -6.57 17.60
CA ASP A 257 10.57 -7.79 17.82
C ASP A 257 10.14 -8.43 16.48
N VAL A 258 9.73 -7.60 15.51
CA VAL A 258 9.35 -8.07 14.16
C VAL A 258 10.54 -8.67 13.40
N ILE A 259 11.74 -8.07 13.52
CA ILE A 259 12.96 -8.58 12.86
C ILE A 259 13.41 -9.89 13.51
N GLU A 260 13.33 -9.99 14.83
CA GLU A 260 13.60 -11.23 15.57
C GLU A 260 12.66 -12.34 15.08
N ARG A 261 11.36 -12.08 15.07
CA ARG A 261 10.34 -13.01 14.57
C ARG A 261 10.61 -13.46 13.14
N ARG A 262 11.01 -12.54 12.25
CA ARG A 262 11.41 -12.86 10.87
C ARG A 262 12.60 -13.82 10.85
N ASN A 263 13.59 -13.64 11.72
CA ASN A 263 14.76 -14.51 11.76
C ASN A 263 14.40 -15.91 12.26
N GLU A 264 13.57 -16.01 13.29
CA GLU A 264 13.07 -17.30 13.79
C GLU A 264 12.33 -18.07 12.66
N ILE A 265 11.48 -17.38 11.88
CA ILE A 265 10.78 -17.98 10.74
C ILE A 265 11.77 -18.48 9.68
N VAL A 266 12.78 -17.67 9.31
CA VAL A 266 13.78 -18.05 8.29
C VAL A 266 14.65 -19.21 8.74
N HIS A 267 14.90 -19.36 10.03
CA HIS A 267 15.72 -20.43 10.59
C HIS A 267 14.92 -21.70 10.89
N GLY A 268 13.59 -21.65 10.72
CA GLY A 268 12.71 -22.78 10.99
C GLY A 268 12.43 -23.00 12.48
N ASP A 269 12.75 -22.02 13.32
CA ASP A 269 12.52 -22.07 14.77
C ASP A 269 11.03 -21.87 15.12
N VAL A 270 10.22 -21.43 14.16
CA VAL A 270 8.77 -21.20 14.30
C VAL A 270 8.01 -22.13 13.37
N ALA A 271 7.18 -23.00 13.96
CA ALA A 271 6.33 -23.92 13.23
C ALA A 271 5.16 -23.22 12.52
N GLU A 272 4.55 -22.20 13.15
CA GLU A 272 3.44 -21.43 12.58
C GLU A 272 3.38 -20.02 13.20
N SER A 273 3.09 -19.01 12.40
CA SER A 273 2.88 -17.63 12.86
C SER A 273 1.39 -17.32 12.98
N THR A 274 1.00 -16.47 13.93
CA THR A 274 -0.41 -16.13 14.12
C THR A 274 -0.86 -14.96 13.23
N GLU A 275 -2.19 -14.78 13.09
CA GLU A 275 -2.74 -13.57 12.45
C GLU A 275 -2.30 -12.29 13.17
N GLY A 276 -2.24 -12.32 14.51
CA GLY A 276 -1.78 -11.19 15.32
C GLY A 276 -0.33 -10.81 15.01
N ASP A 277 0.56 -11.80 14.94
CA ASP A 277 1.97 -11.60 14.60
C ASP A 277 2.11 -10.95 13.21
N ALA A 278 1.36 -11.45 12.23
CA ALA A 278 1.41 -10.96 10.86
C ALA A 278 0.83 -9.55 10.70
N ARG A 279 -0.26 -9.23 11.42
CA ARG A 279 -0.83 -7.88 11.47
C ARG A 279 0.13 -6.88 12.11
N GLU A 280 0.73 -7.24 13.24
CA GLU A 280 1.70 -6.40 13.94
C GLU A 280 2.93 -6.15 13.06
N ALA A 281 3.50 -7.19 12.45
CA ALA A 281 4.63 -7.05 11.55
C ALA A 281 4.32 -6.15 10.36
N PHE A 282 3.16 -6.33 9.73
CA PHE A 282 2.73 -5.50 8.61
C PHE A 282 2.55 -4.04 9.04
N GLU A 283 1.83 -3.78 10.15
CA GLU A 283 1.62 -2.43 10.66
C GLU A 283 2.94 -1.73 10.99
N VAL A 284 3.82 -2.38 11.74
CA VAL A 284 5.11 -1.81 12.15
C VAL A 284 5.96 -1.47 10.93
N CYS A 285 5.98 -2.33 9.92
CA CYS A 285 6.71 -2.07 8.67
C CYS A 285 6.10 -0.89 7.90
N VAL A 286 4.76 -0.84 7.74
CA VAL A 286 4.07 0.29 7.10
C VAL A 286 4.38 1.61 7.81
N ARG A 287 4.18 1.66 9.14
CA ARG A 287 4.45 2.86 9.94
C ARG A 287 5.90 3.30 9.84
N THR A 288 6.83 2.35 9.86
CA THR A 288 8.27 2.62 9.72
C THR A 288 8.59 3.21 8.34
N ILE A 289 8.07 2.62 7.27
CA ILE A 289 8.24 3.13 5.89
C ILE A 289 7.75 4.57 5.79
N PHE A 290 6.53 4.87 6.24
CA PHE A 290 5.98 6.23 6.15
C PHE A 290 6.73 7.24 7.02
N HIS A 291 7.17 6.84 8.21
CA HIS A 291 8.01 7.68 9.06
C HIS A 291 9.33 8.06 8.37
N LEU A 292 10.02 7.06 7.81
CA LEU A 292 11.28 7.25 7.08
C LEU A 292 11.08 8.04 5.78
N LEU A 293 9.96 7.84 5.08
CA LEU A 293 9.60 8.60 3.87
C LEU A 293 9.49 10.10 4.17
N VAL A 294 8.75 10.48 5.20
CA VAL A 294 8.60 11.89 5.59
C VAL A 294 9.94 12.50 5.99
N GLN A 295 10.77 11.77 6.74
CA GLN A 295 12.11 12.23 7.08
C GLN A 295 13.00 12.42 5.83
N SER A 296 12.94 11.50 4.85
CA SER A 296 13.66 11.62 3.58
C SER A 296 13.25 12.87 2.81
N LEU A 297 11.95 13.10 2.65
CA LEU A 297 11.42 14.28 1.95
C LEU A 297 11.85 15.59 2.64
N ASN A 298 11.95 15.60 3.97
CA ASN A 298 12.44 16.75 4.73
C ASN A 298 13.95 17.00 4.57
N ALA A 299 14.74 15.93 4.51
CA ALA A 299 16.18 16.01 4.28
C ALA A 299 16.48 16.60 2.89
N ASP A 300 15.78 16.12 1.85
CA ASP A 300 15.93 16.57 0.46
C ASP A 300 15.60 18.07 0.30
N ALA A 301 14.52 18.52 0.94
CA ALA A 301 14.13 19.93 0.94
C ALA A 301 15.18 20.83 1.62
N THR A 302 15.76 20.35 2.73
CA THR A 302 16.81 21.09 3.46
C THR A 302 18.10 21.19 2.65
N ARG A 303 18.49 20.10 1.96
CA ARG A 303 19.65 20.07 1.07
C ARG A 303 19.46 21.02 -0.13
N SER A 304 18.30 20.96 -0.79
CA SER A 304 17.94 21.83 -1.92
C SER A 304 17.99 23.32 -1.53
N ALA A 305 17.44 23.68 -0.37
CA ALA A 305 17.47 25.05 0.13
C ALA A 305 18.90 25.53 0.45
N ARG A 306 19.77 24.64 0.97
CA ARG A 306 21.18 24.95 1.23
C ARG A 306 21.95 25.20 -0.07
N GLU A 307 21.75 24.36 -1.08
CA GLU A 307 22.40 24.51 -2.40
C GLU A 307 21.96 25.80 -3.11
N GLN A 308 20.66 26.14 -3.07
CA GLN A 308 20.17 27.41 -3.61
C GLN A 308 20.79 28.61 -2.90
N ARG A 309 20.92 28.58 -1.57
CA ARG A 309 21.60 29.64 -0.79
C ARG A 309 23.09 29.76 -1.13
N LEU A 310 23.78 28.64 -1.36
CA LEU A 310 25.19 28.65 -1.76
C LEU A 310 25.36 29.24 -3.17
N ARG A 311 24.48 28.87 -4.11
CA ARG A 311 24.46 29.43 -5.47
C ARG A 311 24.10 30.91 -5.49
N SER A 312 23.16 31.36 -4.65
CA SER A 312 22.80 32.77 -4.56
C SER A 312 23.93 33.61 -3.96
N LYS A 313 24.66 33.07 -2.96
CA LYS A 313 25.84 33.73 -2.38
C LYS A 313 27.03 33.80 -3.34
N SER A 314 27.25 32.75 -4.14
CA SER A 314 28.29 32.79 -5.17
C SER A 314 27.93 33.73 -6.33
N ALA A 315 26.63 33.87 -6.65
CA ALA A 315 26.14 34.79 -7.67
C ALA A 315 26.11 36.25 -7.19
N SER A 316 25.93 36.51 -5.89
CA SER A 316 25.90 37.86 -5.32
C SER A 316 27.28 38.47 -5.05
N GLY A 317 28.38 37.77 -5.39
CA GLY A 317 29.74 38.32 -5.32
C GLY A 317 30.21 38.71 -3.92
N ASP A 318 29.60 38.18 -2.87
CA ASP A 318 29.93 38.51 -1.48
C ASP A 318 31.11 37.62 -1.01
N LEU A 319 32.23 37.73 -1.72
CA LEU A 319 33.54 37.37 -1.16
C LEU A 319 33.89 38.51 -0.21
N GLY A 320 33.44 38.39 1.03
CA GLY A 320 33.89 39.25 2.13
C GLY A 320 35.41 39.26 2.15
N MET A 321 35.99 40.32 1.57
CA MET A 321 37.36 40.72 1.84
C MET A 321 37.41 41.04 3.33
N GLU A 322 37.86 40.08 4.13
CA GLU A 322 38.41 40.37 5.45
C GLU A 322 39.64 41.26 5.23
N SER A 323 39.42 42.57 5.24
CA SER A 323 40.50 43.54 5.38
C SER A 323 41.06 43.37 6.79
N ARG A 324 42.18 42.64 6.90
CA ARG A 324 43.04 42.74 8.08
C ARG A 324 43.66 44.13 8.10
N ALA A 325 43.26 44.93 9.08
CA ALA A 325 44.02 46.05 9.61
C ALA A 325 44.66 45.62 10.94
#